data_AF-A0A966DFD6-F1
#
_entry.id   AF-A0A966DFD6-F1
#
_cell.length_a   1.000
_cell.length_b   1.000
_cell.length_c   1.000
_cell.angle_alpha   90.00
_cell.angle_beta   90.00
_cell.angle_gamma   90.00
#
_symmetry.space_group_name_H-M   'P 1'
#
loop_
_entity.id
_entity.type
_entity.pdbx_description
1 polymer ?
#
loop_
_entity_poly.entity_id
_entity_poly.type
_entity_poly.pdbx_seq_one_letter_code
_entity_poly.pdbx_strand_id
1 'polypeptide(L)'
;MKEPKESPARQEPVQGEISFDEVQDKDMNKIYQTLSKRQKKVFCLLCTGKHSVTDITIALGYSDPRSYVRDLKEKGVEIRDEWIDAGDGVRFKRYWIESEMRSCETLSLGEILDSPAFNNTRYGRG
;
A
#
# COMPACT_ATOMS: atom_id res chain seq x y z
N MET A 1 -29.64 43.19 28.48
CA MET A 1 -29.04 41.91 28.91
C MET A 1 -29.21 40.89 27.79
N LYS A 2 -28.07 40.35 27.35
CA LYS A 2 -27.78 39.12 26.60
C LYS A 2 -28.35 38.93 25.18
N GLU A 3 -27.37 38.89 24.28
CA GLU A 3 -27.33 38.69 22.83
C GLU A 3 -27.82 37.30 22.37
N PRO A 4 -28.18 37.16 21.08
CA PRO A 4 -28.52 35.89 20.46
C PRO A 4 -27.27 35.02 20.28
N LYS A 5 -27.34 33.75 20.72
CA LYS A 5 -26.26 32.77 20.47
C LYS A 5 -26.46 32.13 19.10
N GLU A 6 -25.71 32.65 18.16
CA GLU A 6 -25.40 32.04 16.87
C GLU A 6 -24.61 30.74 17.09
N SER A 7 -25.09 29.63 16.53
CA SER A 7 -24.37 28.35 16.54
C SER A 7 -23.34 28.36 15.40
N PRO A 8 -22.08 27.94 15.63
CA PRO A 8 -21.03 28.00 14.61
C PRO A 8 -21.33 27.04 13.45
N ALA A 9 -21.17 27.57 12.24
CA ALA A 9 -21.35 26.89 10.97
C ALA A 9 -20.55 25.58 10.91
N ARG A 10 -21.25 24.46 10.67
CA ARG A 10 -20.66 23.17 10.37
C ARG A 10 -20.26 23.18 8.89
N GLN A 11 -18.97 23.38 8.61
CA GLN A 11 -18.43 23.22 7.26
C GLN A 11 -18.59 21.76 6.82
N GLU A 12 -19.26 21.55 5.69
CA GLU A 12 -19.35 20.24 5.05
C GLU A 12 -17.97 19.86 4.49
N PRO A 13 -17.58 18.57 4.52
CA PRO A 13 -16.40 18.13 3.82
C PRO A 13 -16.68 18.21 2.31
N VAL A 14 -16.00 19.15 1.66
CA VAL A 14 -15.96 19.25 0.19
C VAL A 14 -15.30 17.97 -0.33
N GLN A 15 -16.11 17.03 -0.83
CA GLN A 15 -15.62 15.92 -1.64
C GLN A 15 -15.19 16.50 -2.98
N GLY A 16 -13.89 16.77 -3.11
CA GLY A 16 -13.31 17.15 -4.39
C GLY A 16 -13.58 16.06 -5.43
N GLU A 17 -14.07 16.48 -6.59
CA GLU A 17 -14.22 15.64 -7.77
C GLU A 17 -12.85 15.10 -8.15
N ILE A 18 -12.62 13.81 -7.90
CA ILE A 18 -11.42 13.12 -8.35
C ILE A 18 -11.71 12.69 -9.78
N SER A 19 -11.20 13.47 -10.74
CA SER A 19 -11.16 13.11 -12.15
C SER A 19 -10.47 11.76 -12.29
N PHE A 20 -11.22 10.78 -12.78
CA PHE A 20 -10.80 9.40 -13.00
C PHE A 20 -10.27 9.29 -14.42
N ASP A 21 -9.03 9.72 -14.63
CA ASP A 21 -8.31 9.38 -15.86
C ASP A 21 -7.66 8.02 -15.66
N GLU A 22 -8.16 7.03 -16.39
CA GLU A 22 -7.63 5.66 -16.48
C GLU A 22 -6.14 5.70 -16.86
N VAL A 23 -5.24 5.43 -15.91
CA VAL A 23 -3.81 5.29 -16.22
C VAL A 23 -3.42 3.82 -16.21
N GLN A 24 -3.44 3.28 -17.43
CA GLN A 24 -3.06 1.92 -17.82
C GLN A 24 -1.64 1.55 -17.36
N ASP A 25 -1.49 0.31 -16.89
CA ASP A 25 -0.34 -0.46 -16.36
C ASP A 25 1.11 -0.08 -16.70
N LYS A 26 1.37 0.66 -17.78
CA LYS A 26 2.72 1.10 -18.19
C LYS A 26 3.35 2.08 -17.19
N ASP A 27 2.53 2.89 -16.52
CA ASP A 27 3.04 3.89 -15.58
C ASP A 27 3.41 3.29 -14.22
N MET A 28 2.76 2.19 -13.79
CA MET A 28 3.04 1.58 -12.50
C MET A 28 4.46 1.02 -12.39
N ASN A 29 4.99 0.39 -13.44
CA ASN A 29 6.37 -0.09 -13.44
C ASN A 29 7.36 1.09 -13.41
N LYS A 30 7.08 2.16 -14.16
CA LYS A 30 7.89 3.39 -14.15
C LYS A 30 7.90 4.04 -12.76
N ILE A 31 6.74 4.20 -12.13
CA ILE A 31 6.60 4.72 -10.77
C ILE A 31 7.36 3.82 -9.80
N TYR A 32 7.21 2.50 -9.88
CA TYR A 32 7.90 1.54 -9.03
C TYR A 32 9.42 1.71 -9.08
N GLN A 33 10.00 1.97 -10.26
CA GLN A 33 11.44 2.20 -10.38
C GLN A 33 11.92 3.46 -9.66
N THR A 34 11.06 4.49 -9.52
CA THR A 34 11.37 5.73 -8.78
C THR A 34 11.20 5.62 -7.25
N LEU A 35 10.68 4.49 -6.76
CA LEU A 35 10.46 4.28 -5.32
C LEU A 35 11.78 3.95 -4.59
N SER A 36 11.93 4.49 -3.38
CA SER A 36 13.02 4.09 -2.49
C SER A 36 12.88 2.63 -2.04
N LYS A 37 13.95 2.01 -1.54
CA LYS A 37 13.92 0.63 -1.02
C LYS A 37 12.82 0.43 0.04
N ARG A 38 12.61 1.41 0.91
CA ARG A 38 11.56 1.34 1.94
C ARG A 38 10.16 1.47 1.35
N GLN A 39 9.98 2.42 0.42
CA GLN A 39 8.71 2.63 -0.29
C GLN A 39 8.32 1.40 -1.12
N LYS A 40 9.28 0.76 -1.80
CA LYS A 40 9.06 -0.50 -2.54
C LYS A 40 8.49 -1.60 -1.63
N LYS A 41 9.02 -1.76 -0.42
CA LYS A 41 8.49 -2.75 0.54
C LYS A 41 7.06 -2.44 0.98
N VAL A 42 6.75 -1.17 1.26
CA VAL A 42 5.37 -0.75 1.61
C VAL A 42 4.44 -0.98 0.42
N PHE A 43 4.86 -0.58 -0.78
CA PHE A 43 4.12 -0.79 -2.01
C PHE A 43 3.81 -2.28 -2.23
N CYS A 44 4.82 -3.16 -2.18
CA CYS A 44 4.62 -4.59 -2.33
C CYS A 44 3.66 -5.16 -1.27
N LEU A 45 3.77 -4.70 -0.02
CA LEU A 45 2.86 -5.10 1.06
C LEU A 45 1.42 -4.68 0.76
N LEU A 46 1.20 -3.45 0.28
CA LEU A 46 -0.15 -2.97 -0.06
C LEU A 46 -0.76 -3.66 -1.29
N CYS A 47 0.06 -4.24 -2.17
CA CYS A 47 -0.41 -5.08 -3.27
C CYS A 47 -0.87 -6.48 -2.81
N THR A 48 -0.40 -6.99 -1.67
CA THR A 48 -0.83 -8.32 -1.19
C THR A 48 -2.25 -8.30 -0.60
N GLY A 49 -2.72 -7.14 -0.14
CA GLY A 49 -4.07 -7.01 0.40
C GLY A 49 -4.28 -5.76 1.23
N LYS A 50 -5.38 -5.78 2.00
CA LYS A 50 -5.80 -4.67 2.87
C LYS A 50 -5.08 -4.72 4.21
N HIS A 51 -4.25 -3.71 4.49
CA HIS A 51 -3.47 -3.61 5.72
C HIS A 51 -3.80 -2.35 6.51
N SER A 52 -3.89 -2.45 7.83
CA SER A 52 -3.96 -1.28 8.70
C SER A 52 -2.57 -0.67 8.93
N VAL A 53 -2.53 0.54 9.50
CA VAL A 53 -1.27 1.17 9.93
C VAL A 53 -0.47 0.23 10.84
N THR A 54 -1.15 -0.42 11.79
CA THR A 54 -0.54 -1.34 12.74
C THR A 54 0.04 -2.56 12.04
N ASP A 55 -0.68 -3.14 11.09
CA ASP A 55 -0.21 -4.30 10.33
C ASP A 55 1.06 -3.96 9.52
N ILE A 56 1.09 -2.78 8.91
CA ILE A 56 2.26 -2.30 8.16
C ILE A 56 3.47 -2.11 9.10
N THR A 57 3.25 -1.55 10.29
CA THR A 57 4.31 -1.42 11.31
C THR A 57 4.81 -2.78 11.77
N ILE A 58 3.94 -3.76 12.04
CA ILE A 58 4.33 -5.11 12.47
C ILE A 58 5.11 -5.82 11.36
N ALA A 59 4.66 -5.72 10.11
CA ALA A 59 5.28 -6.41 8.97
C ALA A 59 6.65 -5.84 8.58
N LEU A 60 6.83 -4.51 8.66
CA LEU A 60 8.03 -3.84 8.14
C LEU A 60 8.92 -3.22 9.22
N GLY A 61 8.45 -3.09 10.46
CA GLY A 61 9.17 -2.42 11.55
C GLY A 61 9.30 -0.91 11.37
N TYR A 62 8.42 -0.28 10.58
CA TYR A 62 8.49 1.15 10.29
C TYR A 62 7.69 1.97 11.30
N SER A 63 8.33 3.03 11.82
CA SER A 63 7.76 3.90 12.85
C SER A 63 6.59 4.74 12.37
N ASP A 64 6.60 5.18 11.10
CA ASP A 64 5.53 5.99 10.52
C ASP A 64 5.04 5.44 9.17
N PRO A 65 4.07 4.51 9.18
CA PRO A 65 3.49 3.96 7.96
C PRO A 65 2.72 5.01 7.14
N ARG A 66 2.14 6.02 7.81
CA ARG A 66 1.26 7.00 7.15
C ARG A 66 2.06 7.90 6.21
N SER A 67 3.27 8.28 6.61
CA SER A 67 4.17 9.04 5.73
C SER A 67 4.49 8.27 4.46
N TYR A 68 4.81 6.97 4.55
CA TYR A 68 5.07 6.17 3.33
C TYR A 68 3.84 6.07 2.43
N VAL A 69 2.64 5.91 2.99
CA VAL A 69 1.40 5.91 2.21
C VAL A 69 1.21 7.25 1.49
N ARG A 70 1.41 8.37 2.19
CA ARG A 70 1.32 9.71 1.58
C ARG A 70 2.34 9.88 0.45
N ASP A 71 3.60 9.54 0.69
CA ASP A 71 4.67 9.68 -0.31
C ASP A 71 4.39 8.82 -1.55
N LEU A 72 3.77 7.64 -1.40
CA LEU A 72 3.36 6.81 -2.52
C LEU A 72 2.24 7.47 -3.33
N LYS A 73 1.24 8.07 -2.68
CA LYS A 73 0.17 8.82 -3.35
C LYS A 73 0.72 10.03 -4.12
N GLU A 74 1.65 10.77 -3.52
CA GLU A 74 2.32 11.91 -4.16
C GLU A 74 3.11 11.50 -5.42
N LYS A 75 3.59 10.26 -5.47
CA LYS A 75 4.25 9.69 -6.64
C LYS A 75 3.31 9.13 -7.70
N GLY A 76 2.00 9.26 -7.51
CA GLY A 76 0.98 8.79 -8.45
C GLY A 76 0.57 7.32 -8.26
N VAL A 77 0.85 6.72 -7.10
CA VAL A 77 0.30 5.39 -6.80
C VAL A 77 -1.14 5.52 -6.31
N GLU A 78 -2.05 4.82 -6.98
CA GLU A 78 -3.46 4.72 -6.57
C GLU A 78 -3.61 3.83 -5.33
N ILE A 79 -3.58 4.46 -4.16
CA ILE A 79 -3.84 3.79 -2.88
C ILE A 79 -5.28 4.07 -2.45
N ARG A 80 -6.04 3.00 -2.27
CA ARG A 80 -7.38 3.04 -1.69
C ARG A 80 -7.31 2.99 -0.17
N ASP A 81 -8.30 3.61 0.45
CA ASP A 81 -8.41 3.68 1.89
C ASP A 81 -9.84 3.55 2.41
N GLU A 82 -9.98 2.92 3.57
CA GLU A 82 -11.27 2.63 4.21
C GLU A 82 -11.17 2.82 5.72
N TRP A 83 -12.20 3.44 6.30
CA TRP A 83 -12.37 3.49 7.75
C TRP A 83 -13.14 2.27 8.22
N ILE A 84 -12.54 1.51 9.12
CA ILE A 84 -13.14 0.36 9.78
C ILE A 84 -13.51 0.74 11.20
N ASP A 85 -14.76 0.46 11.59
CA ASP A 85 -15.22 0.52 12.97
C ASP A 85 -15.01 -0.86 13.61
N ALA A 86 -14.10 -0.94 14.58
CA ALA A 86 -13.71 -2.18 15.24
C ALA A 86 -14.64 -2.55 16.40
N GLY A 87 -15.64 -1.73 16.70
CA GLY A 87 -16.40 -1.80 17.94
C GLY A 87 -15.77 -0.95 19.04
N ASP A 88 -16.52 -0.74 20.13
CA ASP A 88 -16.09 -0.01 21.34
C ASP A 88 -15.55 1.42 21.08
N GLY A 89 -16.01 2.05 19.99
CA GLY A 89 -15.59 3.39 19.58
C GLY A 89 -14.19 3.44 18.94
N VAL A 90 -13.55 2.29 18.70
CA VAL A 90 -12.24 2.22 18.06
C VAL A 90 -12.40 2.20 16.55
N ARG A 91 -11.79 3.18 15.88
CA ARG A 91 -11.76 3.26 14.41
C ARG A 91 -10.34 3.28 13.92
N PHE A 92 -10.09 2.52 12.85
CA PHE A 92 -8.79 2.51 12.20
C PHE A 92 -8.93 2.55 10.69
N LYS A 93 -7.86 2.95 10.02
CA LYS A 93 -7.81 3.11 8.58
C LYS A 93 -7.05 1.93 7.96
N ARG A 94 -7.63 1.31 6.94
CA ARG A 94 -6.99 0.29 6.10
C ARG A 94 -6.61 0.88 4.76
N TYR A 95 -5.50 0.39 4.21
CA TYR A 95 -4.97 0.79 2.91
C TYR A 95 -4.72 -0.44 2.05
N TRP A 96 -4.92 -0.31 0.74
CA TRP A 96 -4.55 -1.31 -0.25
C TRP A 96 -4.36 -0.68 -1.62
N ILE A 97 -3.66 -1.38 -2.49
CA ILE A 97 -3.58 -1.05 -3.91
C ILE A 97 -4.42 -2.09 -4.65
N GLU A 98 -5.36 -1.61 -5.49
CA GLU A 98 -6.11 -2.51 -6.36
C GLU A 98 -5.23 -2.83 -7.57
N SER A 99 -4.44 -3.88 -7.44
CA SER A 99 -3.58 -4.36 -8.52
C SER A 99 -3.88 -5.83 -8.78
N GLU A 100 -3.90 -6.20 -10.06
CA GLU A 100 -3.95 -7.59 -10.50
C GLU A 100 -2.67 -8.36 -10.13
N MET A 101 -1.59 -7.67 -9.72
CA MET A 101 -0.45 -8.28 -9.04
C MET A 101 -0.86 -8.77 -7.65
N ARG A 102 -1.62 -9.86 -7.62
CA ARG A 102 -1.81 -10.72 -6.46
C ARG A 102 -0.49 -11.43 -6.19
N SER A 103 0.42 -10.70 -5.56
CA SER A 103 1.74 -11.13 -5.07
C SER A 103 2.70 -11.67 -6.14
N CYS A 104 3.99 -11.38 -5.89
CA CYS A 104 5.10 -12.25 -6.28
C CYS A 104 4.62 -13.71 -6.30
N GLU A 105 4.68 -14.35 -7.46
CA GLU A 105 4.60 -15.81 -7.58
C GLU A 105 5.60 -16.36 -6.56
N THR A 106 5.11 -16.81 -5.41
CA THR A 106 5.88 -17.68 -4.55
C THR A 106 5.98 -18.97 -5.35
N LEU A 107 7.03 -19.09 -6.16
CA LEU A 107 7.36 -20.35 -6.79
C LEU A 107 7.34 -21.41 -5.69
N SER A 108 6.50 -22.42 -5.88
CA SER A 108 6.44 -23.57 -5.01
C SER A 108 7.85 -24.12 -4.84
N LEU A 109 8.19 -24.65 -3.66
CA LEU A 109 9.49 -25.30 -3.41
C LEU A 109 9.85 -26.35 -4.49
N GLY A 110 8.84 -26.98 -5.10
CA GLY A 110 9.02 -27.88 -6.24
C GLY A 110 9.55 -27.18 -7.50
N GLU A 111 9.05 -25.99 -7.83
CA GLU A 111 9.45 -25.22 -9.03
C GLU A 111 10.88 -24.65 -8.90
N ILE A 112 11.34 -24.41 -7.66
CA ILE A 112 12.72 -23.98 -7.37
C ILE A 112 13.71 -25.12 -7.62
N LEU A 113 13.36 -26.36 -7.28
CA LEU A 113 14.23 -27.53 -7.46
C LEU A 113 14.33 -27.97 -8.92
N ASP A 114 13.27 -27.77 -9.70
CA ASP A 114 13.25 -28.09 -11.13
C ASP A 114 13.86 -26.98 -12.01
N SER A 115 14.26 -25.85 -11.43
CA SER A 115 14.89 -24.77 -12.16
C SER A 115 16.32 -25.14 -12.59
N PRO A 116 16.69 -24.97 -13.88
CA PRO A 116 18.01 -25.31 -14.42
C PRO A 116 19.17 -24.45 -13.87
N ALA A 117 18.87 -23.48 -13.02
CA ALA A 117 19.84 -22.65 -12.32
C ALA A 117 20.46 -23.34 -11.09
N PHE A 118 19.74 -24.29 -10.46
CA PHE A 118 20.21 -24.94 -9.23
C PHE A 118 21.09 -26.18 -9.51
N ASN A 119 20.79 -26.90 -10.59
CA ASN A 119 21.47 -28.14 -10.98
C ASN A 119 22.78 -27.94 -11.75
N ASN A 120 23.21 -26.70 -12.01
CA ASN A 120 24.44 -26.44 -12.78
C ASN A 120 25.67 -26.05 -11.95
N THR A 121 25.59 -26.09 -10.61
CA THR A 121 26.79 -26.05 -9.76
C THR A 121 27.50 -27.41 -9.79
N ARG A 122 28.30 -27.62 -10.84
CA ARG A 122 29.38 -28.61 -10.81
C ARG A 122 30.35 -28.21 -9.69
N TYR A 123 30.15 -28.72 -8.49
CA TYR A 123 31.24 -28.86 -7.53
C TYR A 123 32.17 -29.94 -8.09
N GLY A 124 33.06 -29.52 -8.99
CA GLY A 124 34.21 -30.30 -9.43
C GLY A 124 35.09 -30.57 -8.21
N ARG A 125 34.99 -31.79 -7.69
CA ARG A 125 35.97 -32.35 -6.76
C ARG A 125 37.20 -32.71 -7.62
N GLY A 126 38.16 -31.79 -7.67
CA GLY A 126 39.53 -32.09 -8.09
C GLY A 126 40.27 -32.87 -7.01
#